data_AF-A0A844HRX0-F1
#
_entry.id   AF-A0A844HRX0-F1
#
_cell.length_a   1.000
_cell.length_b   1.000
_cell.length_c   1.000
_cell.angle_alpha   90.00
_cell.angle_beta   90.00
_cell.angle_gamma   90.00
#
_symmetry.space_group_name_H-M   'P 1'
#
loop_
_entity.id
_entity.type
_entity.pdbx_description
1 polymer ?
#
loop_
_entity_poly.entity_id
_entity_poly.type
_entity_poly.pdbx_seq_one_letter_code
_entity_poly.pdbx_strand_id
1 'polypeptide(L)'
;MLKDEIVDQIPALRAYSRCLCRSFSQAEDLVQETLLRAIEYADSFQPGTNLRAWLFTIMRNRFLTNCRKSARELTGGVDCVSDQPRVEAGQEWYMQAIEVRRVLRDMPAHYRDAIVLVGGFGESYIDAARILDCDIGTIKSRVNRARRILREALEPAL
;
A
#
# COMPACT_ATOMS: atom_id res chain seq x y z
N MET A 1 17.34 10.56 -16.07
CA MET A 1 16.91 9.18 -16.31
C MET A 1 16.35 8.60 -15.02
N LEU A 2 17.04 7.72 -14.26
CA LEU A 2 16.46 7.07 -13.08
C LEU A 2 15.86 8.04 -12.03
N LYS A 3 16.49 9.19 -11.76
CA LYS A 3 15.96 10.19 -10.81
C LYS A 3 14.61 10.78 -11.27
N ASP A 4 14.44 10.98 -12.57
CA ASP A 4 13.20 11.54 -13.15
C ASP A 4 12.10 10.47 -13.14
N GLU A 5 12.45 9.23 -13.48
CA GLU A 5 11.55 8.08 -13.38
C GLU A 5 11.06 7.82 -11.94
N ILE A 6 11.91 8.09 -10.93
CA ILE A 6 11.51 8.05 -9.50
C ILE A 6 10.54 9.19 -9.16
N VAL A 7 10.72 10.39 -9.72
CA VAL A 7 9.80 11.53 -9.52
C VAL A 7 8.41 11.19 -10.08
N ASP A 8 8.33 10.53 -11.23
CA ASP A 8 7.07 10.06 -11.81
C ASP A 8 6.32 9.04 -10.93
N GLN A 9 7.03 8.32 -10.03
CA GLN A 9 6.41 7.40 -9.07
C GLN A 9 5.92 8.06 -7.78
N ILE A 10 6.24 9.34 -7.51
CA ILE A 10 5.83 10.04 -6.26
C ILE A 10 4.32 10.00 -6.02
N PRO A 11 3.43 10.20 -7.02
CA PRO A 11 1.98 10.08 -6.81
C PRO A 11 1.55 8.67 -6.38
N ALA A 12 2.15 7.63 -6.97
CA ALA A 12 1.88 6.24 -6.61
C ALA A 12 2.41 5.89 -5.21
N LEU A 13 3.59 6.38 -4.85
CA LEU A 13 4.16 6.24 -3.50
C LEU A 13 3.31 6.92 -2.43
N ARG A 14 2.81 8.13 -2.70
CA ARG A 14 1.86 8.84 -1.83
C ARG A 14 0.53 8.12 -1.68
N ALA A 15 0.02 7.50 -2.75
CA ALA A 15 -1.19 6.70 -2.68
C ALA A 15 -0.94 5.43 -1.83
N TYR A 16 0.18 4.73 -2.04
CA TYR A 16 0.47 3.49 -1.32
C TYR A 16 0.79 3.72 0.16
N SER A 17 1.55 4.76 0.50
CA SER A 17 1.81 5.12 1.91
C SER A 17 0.54 5.43 2.68
N ARG A 18 -0.47 6.04 2.05
CA ARG A 18 -1.81 6.29 2.64
C ARG A 18 -2.66 5.02 2.80
N CYS A 19 -2.31 3.91 2.16
CA CYS A 19 -2.91 2.60 2.41
C CYS A 19 -2.22 1.82 3.56
N LEU A 20 -0.99 2.20 3.91
CA LEU A 20 -0.17 1.58 4.97
C LEU A 20 -0.27 2.35 6.29
N CYS A 21 -0.09 3.67 6.24
CA CYS A 21 -0.05 4.58 7.37
C CYS A 21 -1.44 5.07 7.78
N ARG A 22 -1.53 5.60 9.01
CA ARG A 22 -2.79 6.13 9.55
C ARG A 22 -2.90 7.63 9.38
N SER A 23 -1.92 8.38 9.86
CA SER A 23 -1.91 9.84 9.76
C SER A 23 -1.28 10.28 8.45
N PHE A 24 -1.69 11.46 7.98
CA PHE A 24 -1.08 12.11 6.83
C PHE A 24 0.43 12.36 7.02
N SER A 25 0.85 12.77 8.23
CA SER A 25 2.26 12.97 8.57
C SER A 25 3.09 11.70 8.36
N GLN A 26 2.69 10.58 8.98
CA GLN A 26 3.39 9.29 8.83
C GLN A 26 3.45 8.82 7.37
N ALA A 27 2.43 9.13 6.57
CA ALA A 27 2.38 8.76 5.16
C ALA A 27 3.36 9.58 4.30
N GLU A 28 3.48 10.89 4.52
CA GLU A 28 4.44 11.74 3.81
C GLU A 28 5.88 11.54 4.32
N ASP A 29 6.07 11.28 5.62
CA ASP A 29 7.37 10.89 6.21
C ASP A 29 7.86 9.57 5.60
N LEU A 30 6.99 8.56 5.51
CA LEU A 30 7.32 7.28 4.87
C LEU A 30 7.69 7.45 3.39
N VAL A 31 7.06 8.38 2.67
CA VAL A 31 7.44 8.73 1.28
C VAL A 31 8.84 9.34 1.25
N GLN A 32 9.14 10.32 2.11
CA GLN A 32 10.47 10.93 2.19
C GLN A 32 11.56 9.91 2.52
N GLU A 33 11.33 9.06 3.54
CA GLU A 33 12.24 7.98 3.92
C GLU A 33 12.45 6.98 2.77
N THR A 34 11.40 6.66 2.01
CA THR A 34 11.49 5.78 0.84
C THR A 34 12.33 6.41 -0.27
N LEU A 35 12.11 7.69 -0.59
CA LEU A 35 12.84 8.41 -1.63
C LEU A 35 14.33 8.56 -1.26
N LEU A 36 14.65 8.86 0.00
CA LEU A 36 16.02 8.89 0.48
C LEU A 36 16.71 7.53 0.30
N ARG A 37 16.04 6.43 0.69
CA ARG A 37 16.57 5.06 0.49
C ARG A 37 16.66 4.66 -0.98
N ALA A 38 15.75 5.12 -1.83
CA ALA A 38 15.83 4.89 -3.27
C ALA A 38 17.04 5.60 -3.90
N ILE A 39 17.43 6.77 -3.38
CA ILE A 39 18.66 7.47 -3.79
C ILE A 39 19.91 6.77 -3.23
N GLU A 40 19.92 6.41 -1.93
CA GLU A 40 21.04 5.68 -1.30
C GLU A 40 21.33 4.33 -1.99
N TYR A 41 20.30 3.63 -2.47
CA TYR A 41 20.41 2.32 -3.11
C TYR A 41 20.22 2.37 -4.64
N ALA A 42 20.32 3.53 -5.28
CA ALA A 42 20.08 3.70 -6.72
C ALA A 42 20.92 2.74 -7.58
N ASP A 43 22.19 2.53 -7.21
CA ASP A 43 23.12 1.62 -7.93
C ASP A 43 22.77 0.13 -7.79
N SER A 44 21.87 -0.23 -6.87
CA SER A 44 21.35 -1.60 -6.72
C SER A 44 20.10 -1.89 -7.55
N PHE A 45 19.48 -0.86 -8.14
CA PHE A 45 18.35 -1.04 -9.05
C PHE A 45 18.84 -1.63 -10.37
N GLN A 46 18.24 -2.74 -10.80
CA GLN A 46 18.56 -3.38 -12.07
C GLN A 46 17.73 -2.75 -13.21
N PRO A 47 18.35 -2.06 -14.20
CA PRO A 47 17.62 -1.46 -15.31
C PRO A 47 16.82 -2.49 -16.11
N GLY A 48 15.64 -2.10 -16.61
CA GLY A 48 14.71 -2.99 -17.29
C GLY A 48 13.83 -3.84 -16.36
N THR A 49 13.99 -3.72 -15.04
CA THR A 49 13.05 -4.29 -14.06
C THR A 49 11.99 -3.27 -13.62
N ASN A 50 10.94 -3.72 -12.92
CA ASN A 50 9.82 -2.87 -12.49
C ASN A 50 10.25 -1.91 -11.35
N LEU A 51 10.58 -0.67 -11.72
CA LEU A 51 10.99 0.39 -10.78
C LEU A 51 9.94 0.65 -9.69
N ARG A 52 8.65 0.68 -10.05
CA ARG A 52 7.56 0.94 -9.10
C ARG A 52 7.48 -0.15 -8.03
N ALA A 53 7.62 -1.41 -8.43
CA ALA A 53 7.68 -2.54 -7.50
C ALA A 53 8.92 -2.51 -6.60
N TRP A 54 10.09 -2.10 -7.14
CA TRP A 54 11.30 -1.91 -6.33
C TRP A 54 11.11 -0.82 -5.26
N LEU A 55 10.58 0.35 -5.64
CA LEU A 55 10.27 1.44 -4.70
C LEU A 55 9.20 1.04 -3.67
N PHE A 56 8.16 0.31 -4.07
CA PHE A 56 7.13 -0.21 -3.15
C PHE A 56 7.71 -1.23 -2.17
N THR A 57 8.69 -2.04 -2.59
CA THR A 57 9.41 -2.97 -1.71
C THR A 57 10.23 -2.20 -0.65
N ILE A 58 10.95 -1.15 -1.05
CA ILE A 58 11.66 -0.25 -0.10
C ILE A 58 10.68 0.35 0.91
N MET A 59 9.56 0.91 0.42
CA MET A 59 8.51 1.50 1.27
C MET A 59 7.94 0.49 2.26
N ARG A 60 7.60 -0.72 1.80
CA ARG A 60 6.99 -1.75 2.64
C ARG A 60 7.94 -2.25 3.74
N ASN A 61 9.24 -2.35 3.43
CA ASN A 61 10.28 -2.69 4.38
C ASN A 61 10.54 -1.57 5.40
N ARG A 62 10.51 -0.30 4.98
CA ARG A 62 10.61 0.85 5.89
C ARG A 62 9.41 0.93 6.82
N PHE A 63 8.20 0.77 6.30
CA PHE A 63 6.96 0.72 7.09
C PHE A 63 7.02 -0.35 8.18
N LEU A 64 7.38 -1.61 7.84
CA LEU A 64 7.55 -2.67 8.84
C LEU A 64 8.61 -2.34 9.90
N THR A 65 9.70 -1.70 9.50
CA THR A 65 10.77 -1.28 10.41
C THR A 65 10.26 -0.24 11.40
N ASN A 66 9.47 0.74 10.93
CA ASN A 66 8.85 1.76 11.77
C ASN A 66 7.83 1.13 12.74
N CYS A 67 6.94 0.24 12.27
CA CYS A 67 6.01 -0.48 13.14
C CYS A 67 6.72 -1.29 14.23
N ARG A 68 7.82 -1.99 13.92
CA ARG A 68 8.63 -2.74 14.89
C ARG A 68 9.35 -1.84 15.90
N LYS A 69 9.67 -0.58 15.56
CA LYS A 69 10.21 0.40 16.50
C LYS A 69 9.12 0.87 17.46
N SER A 70 8.01 1.38 16.93
CA SER A 70 6.89 1.86 17.75
C SER A 70 6.32 0.79 18.68
N ALA A 71 6.25 -0.48 18.24
CA ALA A 71 5.80 -1.58 19.10
C ALA A 71 6.77 -1.94 20.25
N ARG A 72 8.03 -1.49 20.20
CA ARG A 72 8.99 -1.62 21.32
C ARG A 72 9.02 -0.39 22.22
N GLU A 73 8.65 0.76 21.68
CA GLU A 73 8.52 2.03 22.41
C GLU A 73 7.18 2.13 23.16
N LEU A 74 6.12 1.48 22.66
CA LEU A 74 4.82 1.36 23.32
C LEU A 74 4.65 -0.02 23.99
N THR A 75 5.03 -0.12 25.26
CA THR A 75 4.50 -1.16 26.18
C THR A 75 3.04 -0.85 26.56
N GLY A 76 2.13 -0.92 25.59
CA GLY A 76 0.68 -0.83 25.83
C GLY A 76 -0.15 -0.39 24.61
N GLY A 77 -1.01 -1.28 24.12
CA GLY A 77 -2.11 -0.95 23.20
C GLY A 77 -1.75 -0.72 21.74
N VAL A 78 -1.97 -1.73 20.88
CA VAL A 78 -1.87 -1.60 19.41
C VAL A 78 -3.23 -1.88 18.80
N ASP A 79 -3.88 -0.88 18.19
CA ASP A 79 -5.18 -1.13 17.51
C ASP A 79 -5.49 -0.26 16.28
N CYS A 80 -6.15 -0.87 15.28
CA CYS A 80 -5.89 -0.83 13.82
C CYS A 80 -5.82 0.50 13.00
N VAL A 81 -6.61 1.53 13.32
CA VAL A 81 -7.41 2.28 12.29
C VAL A 81 -6.76 3.58 11.74
N SER A 82 -7.13 4.00 10.50
CA SER A 82 -6.58 5.14 9.71
C SER A 82 -7.38 6.45 9.72
N ASP A 83 -6.76 7.54 9.25
CA ASP A 83 -7.33 8.87 8.97
C ASP A 83 -7.65 9.05 7.45
N GLN A 84 -8.44 10.06 7.05
CA GLN A 84 -8.99 10.18 5.67
C GLN A 84 -8.53 11.43 4.88
N PRO A 85 -7.88 11.27 3.71
CA PRO A 85 -7.73 12.35 2.73
C PRO A 85 -9.00 12.54 1.89
N ARG A 86 -9.52 13.77 1.79
CA ARG A 86 -10.60 14.11 0.84
C ARG A 86 -10.05 14.23 -0.58
N VAL A 87 -10.81 13.76 -1.55
CA VAL A 87 -10.58 13.92 -3.00
C VAL A 87 -11.93 14.24 -3.63
N GLU A 88 -12.03 15.28 -4.44
CA GLU A 88 -13.28 15.61 -5.12
C GLU A 88 -13.54 14.63 -6.28
N ALA A 89 -14.73 14.05 -6.28
CA ALA A 89 -15.31 13.31 -7.39
C ALA A 89 -16.82 13.53 -7.40
N GLY A 90 -17.49 13.23 -8.52
CA GLY A 90 -18.96 13.28 -8.60
C GLY A 90 -19.61 12.46 -7.48
N GLN A 91 -20.71 12.96 -6.90
CA GLN A 91 -21.20 12.52 -5.58
C GLN A 91 -21.36 10.99 -5.44
N GLU A 92 -21.84 10.29 -6.47
CA GLU A 92 -22.01 8.84 -6.46
C GLU A 92 -20.67 8.08 -6.43
N TRP A 93 -19.72 8.43 -7.31
CA TRP A 93 -18.39 7.83 -7.32
C TRP A 93 -17.61 8.13 -6.02
N TYR A 94 -17.81 9.33 -5.46
CA TYR A 94 -17.24 9.70 -4.17
C TYR A 94 -17.79 8.83 -3.02
N MET A 95 -19.11 8.58 -2.97
CA MET A 95 -19.71 7.70 -1.98
C MET A 95 -19.23 6.24 -2.12
N GLN A 96 -19.19 5.70 -3.34
CA GLN A 96 -18.64 4.36 -3.59
C GLN A 96 -17.16 4.26 -3.19
N ALA A 97 -16.35 5.29 -3.49
CA ALA A 97 -14.94 5.33 -3.11
C ALA A 97 -14.74 5.42 -1.58
N ILE A 98 -15.61 6.14 -0.85
CA ILE A 98 -15.63 6.13 0.62
C ILE A 98 -15.91 4.73 1.14
N GLU A 99 -16.90 4.03 0.57
CA GLU A 99 -17.29 2.72 1.08
C GLU A 99 -16.26 1.63 0.78
N VAL A 100 -15.68 1.62 -0.43
CA VAL A 100 -14.52 0.77 -0.75
C VAL A 100 -13.38 1.04 0.22
N ARG A 101 -13.09 2.32 0.53
CA ARG A 101 -12.05 2.68 1.51
C ARG A 101 -12.37 2.19 2.92
N ARG A 102 -13.63 2.25 3.35
CA ARG A 102 -14.12 1.70 4.63
C ARG A 102 -13.85 0.20 4.70
N VAL A 103 -14.29 -0.56 3.69
CA VAL A 103 -14.10 -2.02 3.66
C VAL A 103 -12.61 -2.40 3.62
N LEU A 104 -11.79 -1.70 2.81
CA LEU A 104 -10.34 -1.94 2.77
C LEU A 104 -9.65 -1.68 4.11
N ARG A 105 -10.02 -0.60 4.81
CA ARG A 105 -9.48 -0.23 6.12
C ARG A 105 -9.77 -1.30 7.17
N ASP A 106 -10.99 -1.82 7.17
CA ASP A 106 -11.48 -2.81 8.14
C ASP A 106 -11.04 -4.25 7.77
N MET A 107 -10.51 -4.46 6.56
CA MET A 107 -9.97 -5.74 6.08
C MET A 107 -8.60 -6.08 6.72
N PRO A 108 -8.33 -7.36 7.05
CA PRO A 108 -7.01 -7.80 7.51
C PRO A 108 -5.89 -7.39 6.55
N ALA A 109 -4.80 -6.84 7.10
CA ALA A 109 -3.75 -6.16 6.33
C ALA A 109 -3.16 -6.99 5.18
N HIS A 110 -2.97 -8.31 5.36
CA HIS A 110 -2.43 -9.18 4.30
C HIS A 110 -3.41 -9.39 3.12
N TYR A 111 -4.71 -9.24 3.32
CA TYR A 111 -5.70 -9.22 2.24
C TYR A 111 -5.78 -7.83 1.60
N ARG A 112 -5.81 -6.77 2.43
CA ARG A 112 -5.80 -5.37 1.95
C ARG A 112 -4.60 -5.11 1.05
N ASP A 113 -3.39 -5.37 1.54
CA ASP A 113 -2.15 -5.09 0.83
C ASP A 113 -2.12 -5.81 -0.54
N ALA A 114 -2.57 -7.07 -0.59
CA ALA A 114 -2.61 -7.85 -1.81
C ALA A 114 -3.61 -7.30 -2.85
N ILE A 115 -4.81 -6.90 -2.43
CA ILE A 115 -5.80 -6.32 -3.36
C ILE A 115 -5.49 -4.88 -3.76
N VAL A 116 -4.86 -4.09 -2.87
CA VAL A 116 -4.40 -2.74 -3.18
C VAL A 116 -3.29 -2.78 -4.23
N LEU A 117 -2.30 -3.68 -4.09
CA LEU A 117 -1.24 -3.82 -5.09
C LEU A 117 -1.76 -4.33 -6.44
N VAL A 118 -2.47 -5.47 -6.47
CA VAL A 118 -2.90 -6.10 -7.72
C VAL A 118 -4.11 -5.42 -8.36
N GLY A 119 -5.08 -4.99 -7.54
CA GLY A 119 -6.34 -4.40 -8.02
C GLY A 119 -6.36 -2.87 -8.05
N GLY A 120 -5.62 -2.20 -7.17
CA GLY A 120 -5.54 -0.73 -7.11
C GLY A 120 -4.40 -0.16 -7.95
N PHE A 121 -3.18 -0.69 -7.80
CA PHE A 121 -2.00 -0.25 -8.56
C PHE A 121 -1.76 -1.02 -9.86
N GLY A 122 -2.42 -2.16 -10.05
CA GLY A 122 -2.24 -3.01 -11.22
C GLY A 122 -0.90 -3.77 -11.23
N GLU A 123 -0.27 -3.99 -10.07
CA GLU A 123 0.95 -4.80 -9.99
C GLU A 123 0.71 -6.24 -10.43
N SER A 124 1.72 -6.83 -11.08
CA SER A 124 1.69 -8.25 -11.42
C SER A 124 1.65 -9.11 -10.16
N TYR A 125 1.11 -10.34 -10.25
CA TYR A 125 1.17 -11.29 -9.12
C TYR A 125 2.61 -11.62 -8.68
N ILE A 126 3.59 -11.45 -9.57
CA ILE A 126 5.02 -11.68 -9.31
C ILE A 126 5.60 -10.48 -8.54
N ASP A 127 5.25 -9.26 -8.94
CA ASP A 127 5.75 -8.05 -8.28
C ASP A 127 5.07 -7.83 -6.93
N ALA A 128 3.76 -8.08 -6.81
CA ALA A 128 3.07 -8.10 -5.52
C ALA A 128 3.64 -9.18 -4.57
N ALA A 129 4.10 -10.31 -5.08
CA ALA A 129 4.79 -11.35 -4.31
C ALA A 129 6.15 -10.85 -3.77
N ARG A 130 6.93 -10.15 -4.59
CA ARG A 130 8.19 -9.49 -4.19
C ARG A 130 7.97 -8.39 -3.14
N ILE A 131 7.01 -7.49 -3.37
CA ILE A 131 6.71 -6.35 -2.48
C ILE A 131 6.24 -6.82 -1.09
N LEU A 132 5.46 -7.91 -1.03
CA LEU A 132 4.91 -8.45 0.21
C LEU A 132 5.72 -9.63 0.80
N ASP A 133 6.90 -9.92 0.24
CA ASP A 133 7.84 -10.97 0.68
C ASP A 133 7.13 -12.33 0.92
N CYS A 134 6.47 -12.85 -0.11
CA CYS A 134 5.75 -14.13 -0.03
C CYS A 134 5.52 -14.78 -1.41
N ASP A 135 5.10 -16.06 -1.43
CA ASP A 135 4.88 -16.78 -2.67
C ASP A 135 3.76 -16.21 -3.56
N ILE A 136 3.92 -16.38 -4.88
CA ILE A 136 2.89 -16.04 -5.89
C ILE A 136 1.56 -16.76 -5.59
N GLY A 137 1.60 -18.01 -5.11
CA GLY A 137 0.41 -18.76 -4.68
C GLY A 137 -0.32 -18.09 -3.50
N THR A 138 0.44 -17.51 -2.57
CA THR A 138 -0.06 -16.75 -1.42
C THR A 138 -0.69 -15.43 -1.86
N ILE A 139 -0.15 -14.73 -2.86
CA ILE A 139 -0.82 -13.56 -3.45
C ILE A 139 -2.14 -13.96 -4.12
N LYS A 140 -2.15 -15.02 -4.93
CA LYS A 140 -3.37 -15.50 -5.62
C LYS A 140 -4.50 -15.80 -4.63
N SER A 141 -4.21 -16.51 -3.54
CA SER A 141 -5.21 -16.83 -2.51
C SER A 141 -5.66 -15.59 -1.71
N ARG A 142 -4.73 -14.69 -1.33
CA ARG A 142 -5.04 -13.41 -0.67
C ARG A 142 -5.92 -12.50 -1.53
N VAL A 143 -5.61 -12.32 -2.81
CA VAL A 143 -6.39 -11.51 -3.77
C VAL A 143 -7.80 -12.09 -3.95
N ASN A 144 -7.92 -13.41 -4.07
CA ASN A 144 -9.24 -14.07 -4.15
C ASN A 144 -10.07 -13.81 -2.88
N ARG A 145 -9.50 -14.04 -1.69
CA ARG A 145 -10.20 -13.79 -0.42
C ARG A 145 -10.59 -12.32 -0.24
N ALA A 146 -9.71 -11.39 -0.61
CA ALA A 146 -9.96 -9.95 -0.56
C ALA A 146 -11.10 -9.52 -1.50
N ARG A 147 -11.12 -10.02 -2.75
CA ARG A 147 -12.25 -9.81 -3.69
C ARG A 147 -13.56 -10.33 -3.14
N ARG A 148 -13.55 -11.48 -2.45
CA ARG A 148 -14.74 -12.02 -1.79
C ARG A 148 -15.21 -11.11 -0.64
N ILE A 149 -14.31 -10.62 0.21
CA ILE A 149 -14.65 -9.67 1.29
C ILE A 149 -15.24 -8.38 0.72
N LEU A 150 -14.63 -7.82 -0.34
CA LEU A 150 -15.16 -6.63 -1.01
C LEU A 150 -16.55 -6.87 -1.59
N ARG A 151 -16.78 -8.02 -2.23
CA ARG A 151 -18.10 -8.41 -2.73
C ARG A 151 -19.12 -8.53 -1.61
N GLU A 152 -18.83 -9.34 -0.60
CA GLU A 152 -19.68 -9.60 0.58
C GLU A 152 -20.06 -8.30 1.34
N ALA A 153 -19.25 -7.23 1.23
CA ALA A 153 -19.46 -5.97 1.94
C ALA A 153 -19.94 -4.80 1.05
N LEU A 154 -20.02 -4.96 -0.27
CA LEU A 154 -20.41 -3.93 -1.24
C LEU A 154 -21.59 -4.35 -2.14
N GLU A 155 -21.96 -5.64 -2.15
CA GLU A 155 -23.25 -6.06 -2.71
C GLU A 155 -24.38 -5.52 -1.80
N PRO A 156 -25.43 -4.90 -2.37
CA PRO A 156 -26.54 -4.37 -1.58
C PRO A 156 -27.27 -5.51 -0.88
N ALA A 157 -27.56 -5.34 0.41
CA ALA A 157 -28.43 -6.26 1.13
C ALA A 157 -29.82 -6.24 0.50
N LEU A 158 -30.25 -7.42 0.01
CA LEU A 158 -31.61 -7.71 -0.46
C LEU A 158 -32.53 -8.03 0.72
#